data_AF-A0A4V2BFU5-F1
#
_entry.id   AF-A0A4V2BFU5-F1
#
_cell.length_a   1.000
_cell.length_b   1.000
_cell.length_c   1.000
_cell.angle_alpha   90.00
_cell.angle_beta   90.00
_cell.angle_gamma   90.00
#
_symmetry.space_group_name_H-M   'P 1'
#
loop_
_entity.id
_entity.type
_entity.pdbx_description
1 polymer ?
#
loop_
_entity_poly.entity_id
_entity_poly.type
_entity_poly.pdbx_seq_one_letter_code
_entity_poly.pdbx_strand_id
1 'polypeptide(L)'
;MRTPIRAALITLLWASFSPLLIAKEQAKDSATKPKSTEAPVFVTEVEGLKEFSLANGLKVILFPDSSKPRVTVNITYLVGSRHEGYGEAGMAHLLEHMLFKGTP
;
A
#
# COMPACT_ATOMS: atom_id res chain seq x y z
N MET A 1 -42.77 -37.66 55.14
CA MET A 1 -44.10 -37.15 55.54
C MET A 1 -44.28 -35.78 54.87
N ARG A 2 -45.16 -35.74 53.84
CA ARG A 2 -45.95 -34.58 53.32
C ARG A 2 -45.23 -33.26 52.92
N THR A 3 -45.22 -33.00 51.61
CA THR A 3 -45.20 -31.69 50.87
C THR A 3 -46.21 -30.67 51.45
N PRO A 4 -46.20 -29.31 51.19
CA PRO A 4 -46.35 -28.73 49.83
C PRO A 4 -45.90 -27.25 49.51
N ILE A 5 -45.63 -27.02 48.22
CA ILE A 5 -46.19 -26.00 47.27
C ILE A 5 -46.29 -24.51 47.70
N ARG A 6 -45.73 -23.59 46.87
CA ARG A 6 -46.34 -22.38 46.22
C ARG A 6 -45.23 -21.41 45.77
N ALA A 7 -44.92 -21.28 44.48
CA ALA A 7 -45.55 -20.42 43.47
C ALA A 7 -45.45 -18.90 43.76
N ALA A 8 -44.49 -18.22 43.12
CA ALA A 8 -44.49 -16.78 42.85
C ALA A 8 -43.73 -16.57 41.51
N LEU A 9 -44.45 -16.43 40.41
CA LEU A 9 -44.96 -15.20 39.78
C LEU A 9 -43.91 -14.50 38.89
N ILE A 10 -44.34 -14.36 37.64
CA ILE A 10 -43.72 -13.80 36.45
C ILE A 10 -43.62 -12.27 36.55
N THR A 11 -42.49 -11.68 36.16
CA THR A 11 -42.46 -10.35 35.51
C THR A 11 -41.34 -10.24 34.46
N LEU A 12 -41.64 -9.44 33.45
CA LEU A 12 -41.07 -9.37 32.10
C LEU A 12 -39.63 -8.83 31.98
N LEU A 13 -38.87 -9.50 31.11
CA LEU A 13 -38.25 -8.97 29.88
C LEU A 13 -38.04 -7.43 29.77
N TRP A 14 -36.79 -6.95 29.77
CA TRP A 14 -36.35 -5.91 28.83
C TRP A 14 -34.84 -5.94 28.59
N ALA A 15 -34.48 -5.99 27.30
CA ALA A 15 -33.26 -5.49 26.68
C ALA A 15 -31.91 -6.07 27.15
N SER A 16 -31.57 -7.19 26.51
CA SER A 16 -30.25 -7.43 25.93
C SER A 16 -29.66 -6.17 25.31
N PHE A 17 -28.74 -5.52 26.01
CA PHE A 17 -27.77 -4.59 25.44
C PHE A 17 -26.42 -4.91 26.06
N SER A 18 -25.80 -5.99 25.58
CA SER A 18 -24.36 -6.19 25.75
C SER A 18 -23.67 -4.90 25.30
N PRO A 19 -22.73 -4.33 26.07
CA PRO A 19 -21.86 -3.30 25.55
C PRO A 19 -20.97 -3.96 24.49
N LEU A 20 -21.52 -3.94 23.28
CA LEU A 20 -20.89 -3.63 22.02
C LEU A 20 -19.49 -3.06 22.30
N LEU A 21 -18.50 -3.86 21.94
CA LEU A 21 -17.21 -3.44 21.42
C LEU A 21 -17.06 -1.92 21.47
N ILE A 22 -16.27 -1.44 22.43
CA ILE A 22 -15.46 -0.26 22.16
C ILE A 22 -14.60 -0.67 20.98
N ALA A 23 -15.08 -0.32 19.79
CA ALA A 23 -14.36 -0.45 18.55
C ALA A 23 -13.09 0.35 18.77
N LYS A 24 -11.99 -0.38 18.96
CA LYS A 24 -10.67 0.12 18.62
C LYS A 24 -10.77 0.40 17.13
N GLU A 25 -11.12 1.65 16.79
CA GLU A 25 -11.06 2.15 15.43
C GLU A 25 -9.58 2.16 15.06
N GLN A 26 -9.09 0.98 14.67
CA GLN A 26 -7.91 0.87 13.87
C GLN A 26 -8.29 1.53 12.56
N ALA A 27 -7.97 2.82 12.45
CA ALA A 27 -7.78 3.47 11.18
C ALA A 27 -6.98 2.49 10.32
N LYS A 28 -7.66 1.91 9.33
CA LYS A 28 -7.03 1.22 8.22
C LYS A 28 -6.30 2.30 7.43
N ASP A 29 -5.15 2.70 7.96
CA ASP A 29 -4.08 3.19 7.14
C ASP A 29 -3.58 2.00 6.31
N SER A 30 -4.27 1.75 5.21
CA SER A 30 -3.83 0.81 4.17
C SER A 30 -2.73 1.46 3.32
N ALA A 31 -1.79 2.17 3.93
CA ALA A 31 -0.44 2.25 3.41
C ALA A 31 0.18 0.85 3.57
N THR A 32 -0.07 0.00 2.57
CA THR A 32 0.62 -1.28 2.43
C THR A 32 2.12 -1.00 2.44
N LYS A 33 2.79 -1.20 3.59
CA LYS A 33 4.25 -1.19 3.66
C LYS A 33 4.75 -2.18 2.60
N PRO A 34 5.57 -1.76 1.63
CA PRO A 34 5.99 -2.66 0.57
C PRO A 34 6.77 -3.83 1.19
N LYS A 35 6.33 -5.04 0.85
CA LYS A 35 7.05 -6.30 1.08
C LYS A 35 8.28 -6.30 0.17
N SER A 36 9.29 -5.49 0.50
CA SER A 36 10.54 -5.38 -0.24
C SER A 36 11.70 -5.65 0.71
N THR A 37 11.93 -6.92 1.01
CA THR A 37 13.13 -7.38 1.76
C THR A 37 13.83 -8.51 1.02
N GLU A 38 13.48 -8.73 -0.25
CA GLU A 38 14.20 -9.65 -1.13
C GLU A 38 15.33 -8.89 -1.83
N ALA A 39 16.52 -9.50 -1.87
CA ALA A 39 17.69 -8.91 -2.48
C ALA A 39 17.50 -8.72 -4.00
N PRO A 40 18.11 -7.70 -4.63
CA PRO A 40 18.07 -7.54 -6.08
C PRO A 40 18.68 -8.76 -6.78
N VAL A 41 17.99 -9.28 -7.79
CA VAL A 41 18.48 -10.38 -8.62
C VAL A 41 19.29 -9.79 -9.78
N PHE A 42 20.54 -10.20 -9.95
CA PHE A 42 21.35 -9.83 -11.11
C PHE A 42 20.80 -10.52 -12.37
N VAL A 43 20.60 -9.74 -13.43
CA VAL A 43 20.04 -10.24 -14.70
C VAL A 43 21.14 -10.41 -15.74
N THR A 44 21.84 -9.33 -16.08
CA THR A 44 22.87 -9.33 -17.12
C THR A 44 23.80 -8.13 -16.99
N GLU A 45 24.94 -8.19 -17.68
CA GLU A 45 25.87 -7.07 -17.85
C GLU A 45 26.25 -6.93 -19.32
N VAL A 46 26.14 -5.71 -19.85
CA VAL A 46 26.48 -5.39 -21.24
C VAL A 46 27.27 -4.08 -21.24
N GLU A 47 28.49 -4.09 -21.77
CA GLU A 47 29.34 -2.88 -21.89
C GLU A 47 29.51 -2.09 -20.57
N GLY A 48 29.54 -2.79 -19.43
CA GLY A 48 29.66 -2.18 -18.10
C GLY A 48 28.36 -1.64 -17.50
N LEU A 49 27.22 -1.80 -18.20
CA LEU A 49 25.87 -1.59 -17.67
C LEU A 49 25.38 -2.87 -17.01
N LYS A 50 25.03 -2.79 -15.73
CA LYS A 50 24.51 -3.94 -14.96
C LYS A 50 23.01 -3.81 -14.76
N GLU A 51 22.24 -4.82 -15.16
CA GLU A 51 20.80 -4.89 -14.94
C GLU A 51 20.49 -5.79 -13.73
N PHE A 52 19.61 -5.29 -12.86
CA PHE A 52 19.05 -6.01 -11.72
C PHE A 52 17.53 -5.96 -11.78
N SER A 53 16.88 -7.02 -11.30
CA SER A 53 15.44 -7.09 -11.13
C SER A 53 15.08 -7.18 -9.65
N LEU A 54 14.10 -6.38 -9.23
CA LEU A 54 13.55 -6.41 -7.87
C LEU A 54 12.31 -7.30 -7.81
N ALA A 55 11.96 -7.77 -6.61
CA ALA A 55 10.79 -8.61 -6.37
C ALA A 55 9.45 -7.96 -6.77
N ASN A 56 9.38 -6.63 -6.81
CA ASN A 56 8.19 -5.88 -7.29
C ASN A 56 8.16 -5.71 -8.82
N GLY A 57 9.10 -6.31 -9.55
CA GLY A 57 9.21 -6.21 -11.00
C GLY A 57 9.97 -4.97 -11.51
N LEU A 58 10.43 -4.08 -10.63
CA LEU A 58 11.23 -2.92 -11.04
C LEU A 58 12.59 -3.38 -11.59
N LYS A 59 12.98 -2.80 -12.72
CA LYS A 59 14.30 -2.98 -13.32
C LYS A 59 15.22 -1.85 -12.90
N VAL A 60 16.40 -2.20 -12.42
CA VAL A 60 17.43 -1.26 -12.01
C VAL A 60 18.64 -1.43 -12.92
N ILE A 61 19.01 -0.38 -13.63
CA ILE A 61 20.19 -0.36 -14.48
C ILE A 61 21.24 0.51 -13.80
N LEU A 62 22.41 -0.07 -13.53
CA LEU A 62 23.53 0.61 -12.90
C LEU A 62 24.67 0.82 -13.90
N PHE A 63 25.17 2.06 -13.92
CA PHE A 63 26.33 2.46 -14.69
C PHE A 63 27.36 3.13 -13.75
N PRO A 64 28.38 2.40 -13.28
CA PRO A 64 29.38 2.97 -12.39
C PRO A 64 30.35 3.89 -13.17
N ASP A 65 30.37 5.17 -12.81
CA ASP A 65 31.31 6.16 -13.35
C ASP A 65 32.14 6.75 -12.20
N SER A 66 33.45 6.42 -12.16
CA SER A 66 34.37 6.92 -11.13
C SER A 66 34.95 8.30 -11.45
N SER A 67 34.59 8.92 -12.58
CA SER A 67 35.14 10.22 -12.99
C SER A 67 34.58 11.40 -12.18
N LYS A 68 33.42 11.23 -11.53
CA LYS A 68 32.71 12.29 -10.81
C LYS A 68 32.20 11.78 -9.46
N PRO A 69 32.34 12.55 -8.36
CA PRO A 69 31.77 12.19 -7.05
C PRO A 69 30.28 12.55 -6.97
N ARG A 70 29.48 12.16 -7.97
CA ARG A 70 28.04 12.46 -8.05
C ARG A 70 27.29 11.23 -8.51
N VAL A 71 26.14 10.97 -7.89
CA VAL A 71 25.20 9.93 -8.31
C VAL A 71 23.98 10.60 -8.92
N THR A 72 23.59 10.15 -10.10
CA THR A 72 22.34 10.55 -10.75
C THR A 72 21.40 9.35 -10.76
N VAL A 73 20.19 9.55 -10.26
CA VAL A 73 19.14 8.53 -10.26
C VAL A 73 18.00 9.05 -11.12
N ASN A 74 17.58 8.25 -12.10
CA ASN A 74 16.41 8.52 -12.92
C ASN A 74 15.44 7.36 -12.75
N ILE A 75 14.14 7.67 -12.71
CA ILE A 75 13.08 6.68 -12.70
C ILE A 75 12.24 6.95 -13.95
N THR A 76 12.06 5.92 -14.77
CA THR A 76 11.23 6.00 -15.97
C THR A 76 10.03 5.10 -15.79
N TYR A 77 8.84 5.69 -15.83
CA TYR A 77 7.59 4.94 -15.91
C TYR A 77 7.21 4.80 -17.38
N LEU A 78 6.84 3.59 -17.79
CA LEU A 78 6.45 3.30 -19.18
C LEU A 78 4.99 3.72 -19.46
N VAL A 79 4.63 4.95 -19.08
CA VAL A 79 3.31 5.56 -19.25
C VAL A 79 3.44 6.99 -19.75
N GLY A 80 2.33 7.61 -20.16
CA GLY A 80 2.31 8.97 -20.69
C GLY A 80 0.99 9.25 -21.44
N SER A 81 0.92 10.35 -22.19
CA SER A 81 -0.31 10.79 -22.88
C SER A 81 -0.94 9.74 -23.79
N ARG A 82 -0.14 8.81 -24.36
CA ARG A 82 -0.63 7.68 -25.16
C ARG A 82 -1.58 6.73 -24.40
N HIS A 83 -1.56 6.78 -23.07
CA HIS A 83 -2.35 5.93 -22.20
C HIS A 83 -3.56 6.68 -21.60
N GLU A 84 -3.83 7.91 -22.04
CA GLU A 84 -4.99 8.70 -21.60
C GLU A 84 -6.25 8.29 -22.38
N GLY A 85 -7.38 8.19 -21.67
CA GLY A 85 -8.69 7.95 -22.26
C GLY A 85 -9.37 9.22 -22.78
N TYR A 86 -10.55 9.06 -23.36
CA TYR A 86 -11.39 10.20 -23.74
C TYR A 86 -11.80 11.01 -22.51
N GLY A 87 -11.57 12.32 -22.54
CA GLY A 87 -11.84 13.20 -21.39
C GLY A 87 -10.72 13.26 -20.36
N GLU A 88 -9.63 12.51 -20.54
CA GLU A 88 -8.46 12.48 -19.64
C GLU A 88 -7.22 13.16 -20.24
N ALA A 89 -7.40 13.90 -21.34
CA ALA A 89 -6.31 14.56 -22.04
C ALA A 89 -5.55 15.51 -21.11
N GLY A 90 -4.24 15.29 -20.96
CA GLY A 90 -3.35 16.09 -20.13
C GLY A 90 -3.21 15.60 -18.68
N MET A 91 -3.85 14.51 -18.29
CA MET A 91 -3.75 13.96 -16.93
C MET A 91 -2.34 13.47 -16.59
N ALA A 92 -1.62 12.85 -17.52
CA ALA A 92 -0.23 12.42 -17.30
C ALA A 92 0.68 13.62 -17.02
N HIS A 93 0.49 14.71 -17.75
CA HIS A 93 1.22 15.95 -17.53
C HIS A 93 0.82 16.59 -16.19
N LEU A 94 -0.47 16.67 -15.87
CA LEU A 94 -0.93 17.19 -14.57
C LEU A 94 -0.29 16.41 -13.40
N LEU A 95 -0.23 15.07 -13.50
CA LEU A 95 0.41 14.24 -12.48
C LEU A 95 1.90 14.56 -12.32
N GLU A 96 2.62 14.83 -13.41
CA GLU A 96 4.01 15.29 -13.37
C GLU A 96 4.14 16.60 -12.57
N HIS A 97 3.22 17.56 -12.73
CA HIS A 97 3.21 18.78 -11.92
C HIS A 97 2.94 18.49 -10.43
N MET A 98 2.04 17.54 -10.14
CA MET A 98 1.65 17.21 -8.77
C MET A 98 2.72 16.41 -8.02
N LEU A 99 3.57 15.66 -8.71
CA LEU A 99 4.71 14.94 -8.12
C LEU A 99 5.65 15.86 -7.33
N PHE A 100 5.72 17.15 -7.69
CA PHE A 100 6.55 18.15 -7.01
C PHE A 100 5.83 18.92 -5.90
N LYS A 101 4.56 18.61 -5.61
CA LYS A 101 3.77 19.29 -4.56
C LYS A 101 3.90 18.63 -3.17
N GLY A 102 4.73 17.60 -3.06
CA GLY A 102 5.00 16.89 -1.82
C GLY A 102 4.15 15.64 -1.66
N THR A 103 4.72 14.64 -1.00
CA THR A 103 4.03 13.42 -0.58
C THR A 103 3.66 13.56 0.90
N PRO A 104 2.43 13.21 1.31
CA PRO A 104 2.07 13.17 2.73
C PRO A 104 2.88 12.13 3.53
#